data_AF-A0A7V1FV19-F1
#
_entry.id   AF-A0A7V1FV19-F1
#
_cell.length_a   1.000
_cell.length_b   1.000
_cell.length_c   1.000
_cell.angle_alpha   90.00
_cell.angle_beta   90.00
_cell.angle_gamma   90.00
#
_symmetry.space_group_name_H-M   'P 1'
#
loop_
_entity.id
_entity.type
_entity.pdbx_description
1 polymer ?
#
loop_
_entity_poly.entity_id
_entity_poly.type
_entity_poly.pdbx_seq_one_letter_code
_entity_poly.pdbx_strand_id
1 'polypeptide(L)' 'THAVKYGQVSLDSLVRTIDDKAPYLELVITGRYAPPELLDACDYVTEMREIKHPFRDGIRAREGTEY' A
#
# COMPACT_ATOMS: atom_id res chain seq x y z
N THR A 1 -2.79 1.58 0.01
CA THR A 1 -4.11 0.91 -0.01
C THR A 1 -5.21 1.83 -0.50
N HIS A 2 -5.01 2.54 -1.62
CA HIS A 2 -6.03 3.46 -2.17
C HIS A 2 -7.28 2.73 -2.65
N ALA A 3 -7.13 1.54 -3.23
CA ALA A 3 -8.26 0.73 -3.70
C ALA A 3 -9.23 0.37 -2.58
N VAL A 4 -8.71 0.03 -1.40
CA VAL A 4 -9.52 -0.21 -0.19
C VAL A 4 -10.19 1.08 0.27
N LYS A 5 -9.41 2.18 0.37
CA LYS A 5 -9.93 3.47 0.81
C LYS A 5 -11.08 3.99 -0.05
N TYR A 6 -11.05 3.75 -1.36
CA TYR A 6 -12.08 4.19 -2.29
C TYR A 6 -13.13 3.11 -2.62
N GLY A 7 -13.15 2.00 -1.87
CA GLY A 7 -14.18 0.96 -2.01
C GLY A 7 -14.10 0.15 -3.31
N GLN A 8 -12.99 0.24 -4.04
CA GLN A 8 -12.75 -0.58 -5.23
C GLN A 8 -12.46 -2.04 -4.87
N VAL A 9 -11.90 -2.25 -3.69
CA VAL A 9 -11.64 -3.56 -3.09
C VAL A 9 -12.14 -3.51 -1.65
N SER A 10 -12.87 -4.53 -1.20
CA SER A 10 -13.30 -4.58 0.21
C SER A 10 -12.14 -4.96 1.13
N LEU A 11 -12.10 -4.35 2.32
CA LEU A 11 -11.08 -4.65 3.33
C LEU A 11 -11.13 -6.11 3.76
N ASP A 12 -12.33 -6.63 4.05
CA ASP A 12 -12.52 -8.03 4.46
C ASP A 12 -12.00 -9.03 3.41
N SER A 13 -12.22 -8.75 2.11
CA SER A 13 -11.73 -9.63 1.05
C SER A 13 -10.20 -9.61 0.99
N LEU A 14 -9.58 -8.45 1.22
CA LEU A 14 -8.12 -8.33 1.24
C LEU A 14 -7.54 -9.08 2.45
N VAL A 15 -8.10 -8.91 3.65
CA VAL A 15 -7.64 -9.60 4.86
C VAL A 15 -7.76 -11.12 4.69
N ARG A 16 -8.89 -11.62 4.18
CA ARG A 16 -9.04 -13.05 3.87
C ARG A 16 -8.00 -13.55 2.86
N THR A 17 -7.65 -12.74 1.88
CA THR A 17 -6.61 -13.11 0.90
C THR A 17 -5.23 -13.26 1.57
N ILE A 18 -4.95 -12.48 2.61
CA ILE A 18 -3.71 -12.60 3.39
C ILE A 18 -3.73 -13.92 4.19
N ASP A 19 -4.86 -14.24 4.82
CA ASP A 19 -5.02 -15.47 5.62
C ASP A 19 -5.00 -16.74 4.76
N ASP A 20 -5.67 -16.71 3.60
CA ASP A 20 -5.86 -17.87 2.72
C ASP A 20 -4.68 -18.12 1.76
N LYS A 21 -3.67 -17.24 1.76
CA LYS A 21 -2.54 -17.35 0.84
C LYS A 21 -1.78 -18.67 1.05
N ALA A 22 -1.19 -19.18 -0.03
CA ALA A 22 -0.31 -20.34 0.08
C ALA A 22 0.86 -20.06 1.06
N PRO A 23 1.34 -21.03 1.85
CA PRO A 23 2.34 -20.78 2.89
C PRO A 23 3.66 -20.17 2.38
N TYR A 24 4.04 -20.47 1.14
CA TYR A 24 5.26 -19.99 0.49
C TYR A 24 5.05 -18.69 -0.32
N LEU A 25 3.82 -18.16 -0.38
CA LEU A 25 3.52 -16.94 -1.11
C LEU A 25 3.77 -15.72 -0.22
N GLU A 26 4.56 -14.78 -0.73
CA GLU A 26 4.77 -13.47 -0.12
C GLU A 26 3.87 -12.44 -0.80
N LEU A 27 3.16 -11.65 0.00
CA LEU A 27 2.28 -10.58 -0.48
C LEU A 27 2.90 -9.23 -0.11
N VAL A 28 3.11 -8.38 -1.12
CA VAL A 28 3.57 -7.00 -0.91
C VAL A 28 2.41 -6.05 -1.19
N ILE A 29 1.92 -5.40 -0.13
CA ILE A 29 0.79 -4.47 -0.22
C ILE A 29 1.32 -3.04 -0.09
N THR A 30 1.01 -2.20 -1.07
CA THR A 30 1.55 -0.83 -1.13
C THR A 30 0.48 0.26 -1.17
N GLY A 31 0.93 1.50 -0.96
CA GLY A 31 0.14 2.72 -1.04
C GLY A 31 -0.30 3.26 0.32
N ARG A 32 -0.87 4.45 0.30
CA ARG A 32 -1.16 5.25 1.51
C ARG A 32 -2.46 4.83 2.19
N TYR A 33 -2.62 5.25 3.45
CA TYR A 33 -3.83 5.12 4.28
C TYR A 33 -4.24 3.66 4.52
N ALA A 34 -3.31 2.82 4.95
CA ALA A 34 -3.63 1.45 5.38
C ALA A 34 -4.52 1.52 6.64
N PRO A 35 -5.72 0.91 6.62
CA PRO A 35 -6.58 0.86 7.80
C PRO A 35 -5.93 -0.03 8.87
N PRO A 36 -6.17 0.24 10.17
CA PRO A 36 -5.54 -0.50 11.28
C PRO A 36 -5.69 -2.01 11.17
N GLU A 37 -6.87 -2.48 10.76
CA GLU A 37 -7.18 -3.91 10.64
C GLU A 37 -6.28 -4.61 9.60
N LEU A 38 -5.86 -3.89 8.56
CA LEU A 38 -4.92 -4.42 7.57
C LEU A 38 -3.48 -4.44 8.12
N LEU A 39 -3.11 -3.44 8.92
CA LEU A 39 -1.79 -3.39 9.55
C LEU A 39 -1.61 -4.56 10.53
N ASP A 40 -2.65 -4.85 11.31
CA ASP A 40 -2.66 -5.94 12.29
C ASP A 40 -2.57 -7.33 11.62
N ALA A 41 -3.06 -7.46 10.38
CA ALA A 41 -2.98 -8.69 9.60
C ALA A 41 -1.63 -8.90 8.90
N CYS A 42 -0.73 -7.92 8.90
CA CYS A 42 0.56 -8.00 8.21
C CYS A 42 1.70 -8.36 9.18
N ASP A 43 2.59 -9.26 8.76
CA ASP A 43 3.79 -9.61 9.53
C ASP A 43 4.79 -8.45 9.62
N TYR A 44 4.92 -7.66 8.55
CA TYR A 44 5.81 -6.52 8.46
C TYR A 44 5.08 -5.28 7.95
N VAL A 45 5.33 -4.15 8.60
CA VAL A 45 4.78 -2.84 8.22
C VAL A 45 5.92 -1.83 8.13
N THR A 46 6.02 -1.14 7.00
CA THR A 46 6.95 -0.03 6.80
C THR A 46 6.18 1.23 6.43
N GLU A 47 6.44 2.33 7.14
CA GLU A 47 5.88 3.65 6.83
C GLU A 47 6.87 4.50 6.02
N MET A 48 6.48 4.84 4.79
CA MET A 48 7.22 5.80 3.96
C MET A 48 6.74 7.23 4.25
N ARG A 49 7.49 7.98 5.06
CA ARG A 49 7.20 9.39 5.36
C ARG A 49 7.92 10.33 4.40
N GLU A 50 7.15 11.15 3.69
CA GLU A 50 7.70 12.19 2.80
C GLU A 50 8.40 13.29 3.62
N ILE A 51 9.73 13.37 3.52
CA ILE A 51 10.52 14.47 4.10
C ILE A 51 10.69 15.61 3.10
N LYS A 52 10.94 15.28 1.83
CA LYS A 52 11.07 16.20 0.69
C LYS A 52 10.68 15.49 -0.59
N HIS A 53 10.12 16.21 -1.55
CA HIS A 53 9.73 15.65 -2.85
C HIS A 53 9.82 16.71 -3.96
N PRO A 54 10.44 16.42 -5.12
CA PRO A 54 10.60 17.37 -6.23
C PRO A 54 9.31 18.02 -6.71
N PHE A 55 8.20 17.28 -6.61
CA PHE A 55 6.87 17.81 -6.91
C PHE A 55 6.50 19.08 -6.12
N ARG A 56 7.00 19.23 -4.87
CA ARG A 56 6.77 20.44 -4.08
C ARG A 56 7.49 21.67 -4.65
N ASP A 57 8.54 21.45 -5.42
CA ASP A 57 9.29 22.49 -6.13
C ASP A 57 8.77 22.70 -7.57
N GLY A 58 7.59 22.13 -7.91
CA GLY A 58 6.96 22.26 -9.22
C GLY A 58 7.53 21.33 -10.31
N ILE A 59 8.47 20.45 -9.95
CA ILE A 59 9.04 19.48 -10.89
C ILE A 59 7.99 18.39 -11.15
N ARG A 60 7.60 18.24 -12.41
CA ARG A 60 6.62 17.22 -12.84
C ARG A 60 7.26 15.83 -12.88
N ALA A 61 6.40 14.82 -12.94
CA ALA A 61 6.79 13.43 -13.09
C ALA A 61 7.65 13.21 -14.35
N ARG A 62 8.64 12.34 -14.25
CA ARG A 62 9.61 12.01 -15.30
C ARG A 62 9.63 10.52 -15.55
N GLU A 63 9.82 10.17 -16.81
CA GLU A 63 10.01 8.79 -17.25
C GLU A 63 11.25 8.18 -16.59
N GLY A 64 11.12 6.94 -16.14
CA GLY A 64 12.18 6.18 -15.46
C GLY A 64 12.41 6.59 -14.01
N THR A 65 11.65 7.55 -13.47
CA THR A 65 11.66 7.87 -12.03
C THR A 65 10.27 7.75 -11.41
N GLU A 66 9.31 8.52 -11.92
CA GLU A 66 7.95 8.56 -11.35
C GLU A 66 6.95 7.72 -12.16
N TYR A 67 7.24 7.41 -13.43
CA TYR A 67 6.47 6.49 -14.28
C TYR A 67 7.35 5.81 -15.34
#